data_AF-X1CD06-F1
#
_entry.id   AF-X1CD06-F1
#
_cell.length_a   1.000
_cell.length_b   1.000
_cell.length_c   1.000
_cell.angle_alpha   90.00
_cell.angle_beta   90.00
_cell.angle_gamma   90.00
#
_symmetry.space_group_name_H-M   'P 1'
#
loop_
_entity.id
_entity.type
_entity.pdbx_description
1 polymer ?
#
loop_
_entity_poly.entity_id
_entity_poly.type
_entity_poly.pdbx_seq_one_letter_code
_entity_poly.pdbx_strand_id
1 'polypeptide(L)'
;MNKIVVFLIILMVVACSVKSTSKKVEEPLPDFDALWDYNNPQATEIKFRELIPQAKESGDISYYVQLLTQIARTEGLQRNFEDAHITLDSAEIMLTDELVVARIRYLLERGRVYNSSGAPDKAKPIFVEAWELAAASNEDFYAIDAIHML
;
A
#
# COMPACT_ATOMS: atom_id res chain seq x y z
N MET A 1 56.88 36.89 -47.17
CA MET A 1 57.56 36.25 -46.03
C MET A 1 56.62 36.24 -44.84
N ASN A 2 56.19 35.04 -44.45
CA ASN A 2 55.62 34.55 -43.19
C ASN A 2 55.09 35.62 -42.20
N LYS A 3 53.87 35.49 -41.68
CA LYS A 3 53.52 34.43 -40.73
C LYS A 3 52.03 34.06 -40.78
N ILE A 4 51.84 32.74 -40.86
CA ILE A 4 50.64 31.97 -40.56
C ILE A 4 50.16 32.30 -39.15
N VAL A 5 48.87 32.65 -39.00
CA VAL A 5 48.15 32.52 -37.74
C VAL A 5 46.87 31.74 -38.04
N VAL A 6 46.92 30.46 -37.70
CA VAL A 6 45.81 29.51 -37.75
C VAL A 6 44.80 29.91 -36.67
N PHE A 7 43.62 30.37 -37.06
CA PHE A 7 42.48 30.46 -36.13
C PHE A 7 41.75 29.12 -36.17
N LEU A 8 42.01 28.31 -35.15
CA LEU A 8 41.36 27.03 -34.90
C LEU A 8 39.89 27.32 -34.52
N ILE A 9 38.95 27.05 -35.42
CA ILE A 9 37.51 27.10 -35.12
C ILE A 9 37.19 25.88 -34.26
N ILE A 10 37.07 26.08 -32.94
CA ILE A 10 36.56 25.07 -32.01
C ILE A 10 35.04 24.99 -32.25
N LEU A 11 34.61 23.98 -33.00
CA LEU A 11 33.21 23.58 -33.09
C LEU A 11 32.88 22.75 -31.85
N MET A 12 32.57 23.40 -30.71
CA MET A 12 31.92 22.71 -29.60
C MET A 12 30.48 22.42 -30.01
N VAL A 13 30.24 21.19 -30.45
CA VAL A 13 28.89 20.63 -30.59
C VAL A 13 28.28 20.59 -29.19
N VAL A 14 27.46 21.58 -28.86
CA VAL A 14 26.54 21.49 -27.73
C VAL A 14 25.50 20.45 -28.14
N ALA A 15 25.77 19.19 -27.78
CA ALA A 15 24.77 18.14 -27.84
C ALA A 15 23.72 18.47 -26.76
N CYS A 16 22.67 19.19 -27.17
CA CYS A 16 21.44 19.25 -26.40
C CYS A 16 20.95 17.81 -26.22
N SER A 17 21.16 17.25 -25.03
CA SER A 17 20.51 16.02 -24.62
C SER A 17 19.02 16.32 -24.51
N VAL A 18 18.30 16.04 -25.59
CA VAL A 18 16.84 15.96 -25.57
C VAL A 18 16.53 14.81 -24.60
N LYS A 19 16.20 15.13 -23.35
CA LYS A 19 15.55 14.18 -22.45
C LYS A 19 14.25 13.79 -23.13
N SER A 20 14.26 12.62 -23.76
CA SER A 20 13.07 11.96 -24.25
C SER A 20 12.14 11.76 -23.08
N THR A 21 11.17 12.67 -22.92
CA THR A 21 10.02 12.46 -22.06
C THR A 21 9.07 11.55 -22.81
N SER A 22 9.47 10.28 -22.90
CA SER A 22 8.52 9.21 -23.18
C SER A 22 7.48 9.27 -22.08
N LYS A 23 6.28 9.75 -22.42
CA LYS A 23 5.10 9.68 -21.56
C LYS A 23 4.86 8.20 -21.28
N LYS A 24 5.37 7.70 -20.14
CA LYS A 24 5.14 6.33 -19.68
C LYS A 24 3.62 6.22 -19.56
N VAL A 25 3.00 5.32 -20.32
CA VAL A 25 1.61 4.96 -20.07
C VAL A 25 1.64 4.33 -18.67
N GLU A 26 1.13 5.02 -17.67
CA GLU A 26 0.96 4.46 -16.33
C GLU A 26 -0.09 3.36 -16.45
N GLU A 27 0.37 2.12 -16.58
CA GLU A 27 -0.47 0.94 -16.43
C GLU A 27 -1.16 1.02 -15.06
N PRO A 28 -2.47 0.73 -14.97
CA PRO A 28 -3.18 0.78 -13.71
C PRO A 28 -2.55 -0.20 -12.70
N LEU A 29 -2.60 0.18 -11.42
CA LEU A 29 -2.13 -0.71 -10.35
C LEU A 29 -2.92 -2.03 -10.36
N PRO A 30 -2.29 -3.18 -10.08
CA PRO A 30 -2.98 -4.45 -10.03
C PRO A 30 -4.08 -4.47 -8.97
N ASP A 31 -5.21 -5.09 -9.26
CA ASP A 31 -6.21 -5.40 -8.23
C ASP A 31 -5.68 -6.56 -7.37
N PHE A 32 -5.10 -6.23 -6.22
CA PHE A 32 -4.57 -7.24 -5.31
C PHE A 32 -5.68 -8.05 -4.63
N ASP A 33 -6.90 -7.54 -4.48
CA ASP A 33 -7.98 -8.31 -3.84
C ASP A 33 -8.33 -9.55 -4.67
N ALA A 34 -8.18 -9.47 -5.99
CA ALA A 34 -8.34 -10.61 -6.90
C ALA A 34 -7.24 -11.69 -6.80
N LEU A 35 -6.14 -11.42 -6.08
CA LEU A 35 -5.01 -12.36 -5.94
C LEU A 35 -5.12 -13.27 -4.71
N TRP A 36 -6.13 -13.07 -3.86
CA TRP A 36 -6.35 -13.86 -2.64
C TRP A 36 -6.52 -15.36 -2.93
N ASP A 37 -5.76 -16.17 -2.20
CA ASP A 37 -6.03 -17.58 -1.96
C ASP A 37 -6.17 -17.81 -0.45
N TYR A 38 -7.41 -17.84 0.03
CA TYR A 38 -7.70 -18.03 1.46
C TYR A 38 -7.24 -19.40 2.00
N ASN A 39 -7.04 -20.41 1.14
CA ASN A 39 -6.52 -21.70 1.56
C ASN A 39 -4.99 -21.68 1.69
N ASN A 40 -4.33 -20.66 1.15
CA ASN A 40 -2.89 -20.49 1.19
C ASN A 40 -2.50 -19.03 1.47
N PRO A 41 -2.67 -18.57 2.72
CA PRO A 41 -2.34 -17.20 3.10
C PRO A 41 -0.86 -16.87 2.88
N GLN A 42 0.05 -17.83 3.03
CA GLN A 42 1.47 -17.64 2.76
C GLN A 42 1.76 -17.32 1.29
N ALA A 43 1.14 -18.06 0.35
CA ALA A 43 1.31 -17.78 -1.07
C ALA A 43 0.68 -16.43 -1.47
N THR A 44 -0.43 -16.05 -0.82
CA THR A 44 -1.04 -14.73 -1.01
C THR A 44 -0.12 -13.62 -0.53
N GLU A 45 0.49 -13.77 0.66
CA GLU A 45 1.43 -12.80 1.22
C GLU A 45 2.60 -12.53 0.25
N ILE A 46 3.19 -13.60 -0.30
CA ILE A 46 4.30 -13.48 -1.26
C ILE A 46 3.88 -12.61 -2.45
N LYS A 47 2.72 -12.88 -3.05
CA LYS A 47 2.19 -12.09 -4.17
C LYS A 47 1.96 -10.63 -3.79
N PHE A 48 1.41 -10.37 -2.59
CA PHE A 48 1.22 -8.99 -2.13
C PHE A 48 2.52 -8.24 -1.91
N ARG A 49 3.54 -8.91 -1.35
CA ARG A 49 4.86 -8.31 -1.14
C ARG A 49 5.56 -7.97 -2.46
N GLU A 50 5.35 -8.79 -3.50
CA GLU A 50 5.85 -8.50 -4.85
C GLU A 50 5.28 -7.20 -5.44
N LEU A 51 4.10 -6.77 -4.99
CA LEU A 51 3.46 -5.51 -5.43
C LEU A 51 3.99 -4.26 -4.70
N ILE A 52 4.71 -4.41 -3.59
CA ILE A 52 5.18 -3.27 -2.77
C ILE A 52 6.03 -2.26 -3.58
N PRO A 53 7.02 -2.68 -4.41
CA PRO A 53 7.82 -1.73 -5.17
C PRO A 53 6.96 -0.88 -6.11
N GLN A 54 6.04 -1.50 -6.85
CA GLN A 54 5.14 -0.80 -7.76
C GLN A 54 4.17 0.12 -7.00
N ALA A 55 3.63 -0.32 -5.86
CA ALA A 55 2.78 0.48 -4.99
C ALA A 55 3.49 1.77 -4.55
N LYS A 56 4.74 1.66 -4.09
CA LYS A 56 5.55 2.81 -3.66
C LYS A 56 5.87 3.76 -4.82
N GLU A 57 6.28 3.22 -5.97
CA GLU A 57 6.63 4.01 -7.14
C GLU A 57 5.44 4.80 -7.71
N SER A 58 4.22 4.30 -7.54
CA SER A 58 3.01 4.97 -8.01
C SER A 58 2.69 6.27 -7.28
N GLY A 59 3.13 6.42 -6.03
CA GLY A 59 2.71 7.52 -5.17
C GLY A 59 1.25 7.44 -4.67
N ASP A 60 0.51 6.39 -5.01
CA ASP A 60 -0.83 6.15 -4.47
C ASP A 60 -0.74 5.60 -3.05
N ILE A 61 -0.79 6.53 -2.08
CA ILE A 61 -0.73 6.20 -0.66
C ILE A 61 -1.91 5.34 -0.22
N SER A 62 -3.11 5.57 -0.78
CA SER A 62 -4.30 4.79 -0.43
C SER A 62 -4.10 3.32 -0.81
N TYR A 63 -3.69 3.06 -2.04
CA TYR A 63 -3.39 1.72 -2.52
C TYR A 63 -2.30 1.04 -1.67
N TYR A 64 -1.20 1.74 -1.41
CA TYR A 64 -0.08 1.18 -0.65
C TYR A 64 -0.48 0.81 0.77
N VAL A 65 -1.20 1.68 1.48
CA VAL A 65 -1.68 1.41 2.83
C VAL A 65 -2.65 0.22 2.83
N GLN A 66 -3.61 0.19 1.91
CA GLN A 66 -4.55 -0.93 1.81
C GLN A 66 -3.83 -2.26 1.52
N LEU A 67 -2.82 -2.27 0.66
CA LEU A 67 -1.96 -3.44 0.43
C LEU A 67 -1.28 -3.92 1.72
N LEU A 68 -0.73 -3.00 2.52
CA LEU A 68 -0.13 -3.35 3.82
C LEU A 68 -1.15 -3.98 4.78
N THR A 69 -2.38 -3.47 4.84
CA THR A 69 -3.42 -4.09 5.69
C THR A 69 -3.71 -5.54 5.27
N GLN A 70 -3.70 -5.82 3.96
CA GLN A 70 -3.93 -7.17 3.45
C GLN A 70 -2.73 -8.10 3.68
N ILE A 71 -1.49 -7.57 3.66
CA ILE A 71 -0.30 -8.31 4.10
C ILE A 71 -0.43 -8.68 5.58
N ALA A 72 -0.82 -7.74 6.43
CA ALA A 72 -1.06 -8.01 7.85
C ALA A 72 -2.16 -9.07 8.07
N ARG A 73 -3.20 -9.06 7.25
CA ARG A 73 -4.23 -10.10 7.25
C ARG A 73 -3.63 -11.48 6.96
N THR A 74 -2.78 -11.59 5.93
CA THR A 74 -2.10 -12.85 5.61
C THR A 74 -1.17 -13.32 6.74
N GLU A 75 -0.46 -12.40 7.39
CA GLU A 75 0.41 -12.69 8.54
C GLU A 75 -0.42 -13.21 9.74
N GLY A 76 -1.54 -12.54 10.04
CA GLY A 76 -2.47 -12.95 11.09
C GLY A 76 -3.08 -14.34 10.87
N LEU A 77 -3.47 -14.66 9.63
CA LEU A 77 -3.96 -16.00 9.26
C LEU A 77 -2.90 -17.10 9.43
N GLN A 78 -1.62 -16.74 9.29
CA GLN A 78 -0.48 -17.63 9.55
C GLN A 78 -0.07 -17.67 11.04
N ARG A 79 -0.77 -16.92 11.91
CA ARG A 79 -0.46 -16.74 13.34
C ARG A 79 0.84 -15.99 13.61
N ASN A 80 1.37 -15.26 12.62
CA ASN A 80 2.52 -14.38 12.76
C ASN A 80 2.05 -13.01 13.29
N PHE A 81 1.49 -13.00 14.50
CA PHE A 81 0.78 -11.82 15.03
C PHE A 81 1.69 -10.61 15.28
N GLU A 82 2.94 -10.84 15.66
CA GLU A 82 3.92 -9.76 15.86
C GLU A 82 4.23 -9.07 14.54
N ASP A 83 4.51 -9.85 13.48
CA ASP A 83 4.76 -9.32 12.14
C ASP A 83 3.52 -8.55 11.62
N ALA A 84 2.32 -9.09 11.85
CA ALA A 84 1.08 -8.41 11.51
C ALA A 84 0.94 -7.04 12.20
N HIS A 85 1.30 -6.94 13.48
CA HIS A 85 1.32 -5.67 14.19
C HIS A 85 2.37 -4.70 13.60
N ILE A 86 3.59 -5.16 13.32
CA ILE A 86 4.65 -4.34 12.71
C ILE A 86 4.23 -3.80 11.32
N THR A 87 3.60 -4.65 10.51
CA THR A 87 3.07 -4.25 9.20
C THR A 87 1.97 -3.20 9.36
N LEU A 88 1.06 -3.37 10.32
CA LEU A 88 -0.01 -2.40 10.60
C LEU A 88 0.53 -1.09 11.19
N ASP A 89 1.57 -1.13 12.03
CA ASP A 89 2.22 0.09 12.54
C ASP A 89 2.82 0.91 11.39
N SER A 90 3.39 0.23 10.38
CA SER A 90 3.89 0.90 9.17
C SER A 90 2.76 1.53 8.35
N ALA A 91 1.61 0.86 8.26
CA ALA A 91 0.42 1.40 7.59
C ALA A 91 -0.14 2.64 8.31
N GLU A 92 -0.21 2.57 9.65
CA GLU A 92 -0.77 3.62 10.51
C GLU A 92 -0.08 4.98 10.36
N ILE A 93 1.25 4.99 10.23
CA ILE A 93 2.05 6.22 10.06
C ILE A 93 1.62 7.04 8.83
N MET A 94 1.05 6.40 7.82
CA MET A 94 0.65 7.03 6.56
C MET A 94 -0.84 7.37 6.49
N LEU A 95 -1.64 6.97 7.48
CA LEU A 95 -3.08 7.22 7.46
C LEU A 95 -3.40 8.70 7.64
N THR A 96 -4.35 9.19 6.85
CA THR A 96 -4.98 10.51 7.01
C THR A 96 -6.50 10.34 6.96
N ASP A 97 -7.24 11.35 7.42
CA ASP A 97 -8.71 11.32 7.42
C ASP A 97 -9.32 11.17 6.02
N GLU A 98 -8.61 11.59 4.97
CA GLU A 98 -9.07 11.41 3.59
C GLU A 98 -8.99 9.96 3.09
N LEU A 99 -8.18 9.11 3.73
CA LEU A 99 -7.96 7.72 3.33
C LEU A 99 -9.00 6.77 3.95
N VAL A 100 -10.28 7.10 3.77
CA VAL A 100 -11.41 6.44 4.45
C VAL A 100 -11.36 4.92 4.39
N VAL A 101 -11.30 4.32 3.19
CA VAL A 101 -11.27 2.85 3.03
C VAL A 101 -10.01 2.24 3.64
N ALA A 102 -8.86 2.91 3.51
CA ALA A 102 -7.61 2.43 4.10
C ALA A 102 -7.66 2.43 5.64
N ARG A 103 -8.26 3.45 6.25
CA ARG A 103 -8.51 3.52 7.70
C ARG A 103 -9.44 2.40 8.16
N ILE A 104 -10.53 2.15 7.43
CA ILE A 104 -11.47 1.06 7.76
C ILE A 104 -10.76 -0.30 7.71
N ARG A 105 -10.03 -0.59 6.62
CA ARG A 105 -9.26 -1.83 6.50
C ARG A 105 -8.20 -1.95 7.59
N TYR A 106 -7.49 -0.88 7.94
CA TYR A 106 -6.54 -0.88 9.04
C TYR A 106 -7.19 -1.29 10.37
N LEU A 107 -8.34 -0.68 10.71
CA LEU A 107 -9.07 -1.00 11.94
C LEU A 107 -9.53 -2.46 11.95
N LEU A 108 -10.12 -2.94 10.86
CA LEU A 108 -10.54 -4.34 10.72
C LEU A 108 -9.38 -5.31 10.96
N GLU A 109 -8.23 -5.08 10.32
CA GLU A 109 -7.10 -5.98 10.43
C GLU A 109 -6.39 -5.88 11.79
N ARG A 110 -6.25 -4.68 12.37
CA ARG A 110 -5.74 -4.50 13.74
C ARG A 110 -6.63 -5.21 14.77
N GLY A 111 -7.95 -5.06 14.63
CA GLY A 111 -8.91 -5.78 15.44
C GLY A 111 -8.77 -7.29 15.30
N ARG A 112 -8.65 -7.81 14.07
CA ARG A 112 -8.48 -9.25 13.80
C ARG A 112 -7.21 -9.82 14.43
N VAL A 113 -6.10 -9.09 14.38
CA VAL A 113 -4.85 -9.51 15.02
C VAL A 113 -5.02 -9.60 16.53
N TYR A 114 -5.60 -8.59 17.18
CA TYR A 114 -5.88 -8.66 18.62
C TYR A 114 -6.86 -9.78 18.99
N ASN A 115 -7.92 -9.96 18.21
CA ASN A 115 -8.91 -10.99 18.49
C ASN A 115 -8.28 -12.39 18.38
N SER A 116 -7.60 -12.66 17.27
CA SER A 116 -7.00 -13.97 16.98
C SER A 116 -5.80 -14.30 17.87
N SER A 117 -5.12 -13.29 18.42
CA SER A 117 -4.03 -13.46 19.39
C SER A 117 -4.51 -13.60 20.84
N GLY A 118 -5.82 -13.65 21.08
CA GLY A 118 -6.41 -13.91 22.41
C GLY A 118 -6.64 -12.65 23.25
N ALA A 119 -6.74 -11.47 22.62
CA ALA A 119 -7.07 -10.20 23.27
C ALA A 119 -8.39 -9.59 22.74
N PRO A 120 -9.53 -10.29 22.85
CA PRO A 120 -10.82 -9.82 22.31
C PRO A 120 -11.27 -8.48 22.95
N ASP A 121 -10.94 -8.23 24.21
CA ASP A 121 -11.26 -6.97 24.89
C ASP A 121 -10.56 -5.76 24.25
N LYS A 122 -9.38 -5.96 23.63
CA LYS A 122 -8.69 -4.93 22.84
C LYS A 122 -9.30 -4.80 21.44
N ALA A 123 -9.74 -5.91 20.85
CA ALA A 123 -10.28 -5.94 19.49
C ALA A 123 -11.66 -5.28 19.40
N LYS A 124 -12.54 -5.51 20.38
CA LYS A 124 -13.91 -5.01 20.37
C LYS A 124 -14.04 -3.50 20.12
N PRO A 125 -13.38 -2.60 20.86
CA PRO A 125 -13.49 -1.17 20.60
C PRO A 125 -13.00 -0.78 19.19
N ILE A 126 -12.01 -1.49 18.65
CA ILE A 126 -11.48 -1.25 17.30
C ILE A 126 -12.49 -1.65 16.23
N PHE A 127 -13.19 -2.78 16.40
CA PHE A 127 -14.26 -3.17 15.48
C PHE A 127 -15.47 -2.24 15.53
N VAL A 128 -15.80 -1.69 16.71
CA VAL A 128 -16.82 -0.64 16.83
C VAL A 128 -16.42 0.59 16.03
N GLU A 129 -15.17 1.06 16.17
CA GLU A 129 -14.66 2.19 15.39
C GLU A 129 -14.69 1.91 13.88
N ALA A 130 -14.31 0.71 13.46
CA ALA A 130 -14.39 0.29 12.06
C ALA A 130 -15.82 0.33 11.52
N TRP A 131 -16.79 -0.16 12.31
CA TRP A 131 -18.20 -0.15 11.95
C TRP A 131 -18.76 1.27 11.85
N GLU A 132 -18.49 2.13 12.85
CA GLU A 132 -18.96 3.51 12.87
C GLU A 132 -18.41 4.31 11.68
N LEU A 133 -17.11 4.17 11.39
CA LEU A 133 -16.49 4.83 10.26
C LEU A 133 -17.06 4.33 8.92
N ALA A 134 -17.18 3.02 8.75
CA ALA A 134 -17.73 2.44 7.52
C ALA A 134 -19.19 2.85 7.29
N ALA A 135 -20.02 2.83 8.34
CA ALA A 135 -21.41 3.25 8.27
C ALA A 135 -21.54 4.75 7.93
N ALA A 136 -20.73 5.60 8.56
CA ALA A 136 -20.75 7.05 8.30
C ALA A 136 -20.29 7.40 6.87
N SER A 137 -19.48 6.55 6.25
CA SER A 137 -18.97 6.73 4.89
C SER A 137 -19.76 5.98 3.80
N ASN A 138 -20.85 5.29 4.15
CA ASN A 138 -21.65 4.42 3.25
C ASN A 138 -20.83 3.27 2.63
N GLU A 139 -19.84 2.77 3.38
CA GLU A 139 -18.99 1.65 3.01
C GLU A 139 -19.60 0.34 3.54
N ASP A 140 -20.81 0.01 3.08
CA ASP A 140 -21.69 -1.02 3.65
C ASP A 140 -21.03 -2.41 3.75
N PHE A 141 -20.21 -2.77 2.76
CA PHE A 141 -19.45 -4.02 2.76
C PHE A 141 -18.56 -4.14 4.01
N TYR A 142 -17.83 -3.08 4.35
CA TYR A 142 -16.96 -3.07 5.51
C TYR A 142 -17.73 -2.88 6.82
N ALA A 143 -18.84 -2.15 6.81
CA ALA A 143 -19.72 -2.06 7.98
C ALA A 143 -20.25 -3.43 8.38
N ILE A 144 -20.69 -4.23 7.39
CA ILE A 144 -21.12 -5.62 7.60
C ILE A 144 -19.95 -6.48 8.10
N ASP A 145 -18.76 -6.34 7.53
CA ASP A 145 -17.58 -7.08 7.99
C ASP A 145 -17.27 -6.76 9.46
N ALA A 146 -17.26 -5.48 9.84
CA ALA A 146 -17.00 -5.05 11.22
C ALA A 146 -18.04 -5.60 12.22
N ILE A 147 -19.34 -5.60 11.86
CA ILE A 147 -20.39 -6.16 12.71
C ILE A 147 -20.19 -7.67 12.93
N HIS A 148 -19.77 -8.42 11.91
CA HIS A 148 -19.51 -9.86 12.06
C HIS A 148 -18.36 -10.18 13.03
N MET A 149 -17.54 -9.19 13.36
CA MET A 149 -16.43 -9.35 14.28
C MET A 149 -16.78 -9.06 15.75
N LEU A 150 -17.98 -8.52 16.04
CA LEU A 150 -18.48 -8.16 17.37
C LEU A 150 -19.34 -9.27 18.00
#